data_AF-A0A3D8HJX2-F1
#
_entry.id   AF-A0A3D8HJX2-F1
#
_cell.length_a   1.000
_cell.length_b   1.000
_cell.length_c   1.000
_cell.angle_alpha   90.00
_cell.angle_beta   90.00
_cell.angle_gamma   90.00
#
_symmetry.space_group_name_H-M   'P 1'
#
loop_
_entity.id
_entity.type
_entity.pdbx_description
1 polymer ?
#
loop_
_entity_poly.entity_id
_entity_poly.type
_entity_poly.pdbx_seq_one_letter_code
_entity_poly.pdbx_strand_id
1 'polypeptide(L)'
;NENDIIAEFGTNYAEFYHDGKGAIKKLLSEKQGQVAGAFYKENLGDIDLVWGNEKFGLQHILEQRTKQWGEQKALNFIDELPSIINQAKFFREYEGKVEFITDKETLVFAKRNDRHFVLTALIDKRNKKRMGTTQTGVAGSFTDETLALKPLSSNIPNNSTTPAKINQPSPLELALKHKEQALKEAQDKIQAEQLAMQARLEELKAKQASMQAQKEALNGLSANE
;
A
#
# COMPACT_ATOMS: atom_id res chain seq x y z
N ASN A 1 -3.06 -19.75 4.48
CA ASN A 1 -2.67 -19.07 5.72
C ASN A 1 -2.25 -17.66 5.41
N GLU A 2 -3.14 -16.68 5.58
CA GLU A 2 -2.90 -15.26 5.27
C GLU A 2 -2.18 -14.51 6.41
N ASN A 3 -2.00 -15.16 7.57
CA ASN A 3 -1.43 -14.57 8.78
C ASN A 3 0.11 -14.48 8.81
N ASP A 4 0.82 -15.13 7.88
CA ASP A 4 2.29 -15.03 7.79
C ASP A 4 2.76 -13.78 7.00
N ILE A 5 1.83 -13.06 6.36
CA ILE A 5 2.15 -12.05 5.33
C ILE A 5 2.36 -10.65 5.95
N ILE A 6 1.96 -10.44 7.20
CA ILE A 6 2.10 -9.17 7.93
C ILE A 6 3.48 -9.09 8.64
N ALA A 7 4.17 -10.21 8.85
CA ALA A 7 5.36 -10.27 9.70
C ALA A 7 6.68 -9.80 9.05
N GLU A 8 6.77 -9.71 7.72
CA GLU A 8 8.06 -9.38 7.05
C GLU A 8 8.42 -7.89 7.06
N PHE A 9 7.45 -6.99 7.22
CA PHE A 9 7.69 -5.55 7.10
C PHE A 9 7.27 -4.73 8.32
N GLY A 10 6.80 -5.38 9.39
CA GLY A 10 6.35 -4.73 10.62
C GLY A 10 4.88 -4.28 10.57
N THR A 11 4.57 -3.18 11.24
CA THR A 11 3.19 -2.68 11.40
C THR A 11 2.60 -2.22 10.06
N ASN A 12 1.37 -2.63 9.76
CA ASN A 12 0.59 -2.10 8.65
C ASN A 12 -0.21 -0.86 9.09
N TYR A 13 0.04 0.30 8.48
CA TYR A 13 -0.71 1.54 8.75
C TYR A 13 -1.88 1.69 7.78
N ALA A 14 -2.94 0.91 8.01
CA ALA A 14 -4.14 0.89 7.15
C ALA A 14 -4.90 2.23 7.12
N GLU A 15 -4.62 3.14 8.07
CA GLU A 15 -5.18 4.49 8.12
C GLU A 15 -4.83 5.34 6.89
N PHE A 16 -3.75 5.00 6.17
CA PHE A 16 -3.29 5.67 4.96
C PHE A 16 -3.67 4.92 3.66
N TYR A 17 -4.71 4.08 3.69
CA TYR A 17 -5.22 3.42 2.50
C TYR A 17 -5.68 4.44 1.46
N HIS A 18 -5.16 4.31 0.22
CA HIS A 18 -5.29 5.27 -0.89
C HIS A 18 -4.80 6.70 -0.59
N ASP A 19 -4.13 6.93 0.56
CA ASP A 19 -3.44 8.17 0.87
C ASP A 19 -1.92 7.98 0.73
N GLY A 20 -1.47 7.93 -0.52
CA GLY A 20 -0.06 7.74 -0.85
C GLY A 20 0.87 8.80 -0.23
N LYS A 21 0.39 10.05 -0.05
CA LYS A 21 1.19 11.12 0.59
C LYS A 21 1.32 10.88 2.09
N GLY A 22 0.22 10.56 2.78
CA GLY A 22 0.24 10.20 4.19
C GLY A 22 1.09 8.96 4.45
N ALA A 23 0.96 7.95 3.59
CA ALA A 23 1.74 6.71 3.65
C ALA A 23 3.26 6.97 3.58
N ILE A 24 3.70 7.79 2.63
CA ILE A 24 5.11 8.19 2.49
C ILE A 24 5.60 8.89 3.77
N LYS A 25 4.85 9.89 4.27
CA LYS A 25 5.25 10.63 5.47
C LYS A 25 5.33 9.75 6.71
N LYS A 26 4.34 8.86 6.88
CA LYS A 26 4.32 7.91 8.00
C LYS A 26 5.52 6.98 7.96
N LEU A 27 5.81 6.39 6.79
CA LEU A 27 6.95 5.49 6.64
C LEU A 27 8.30 6.21 6.78
N LEU A 28 8.42 7.47 6.33
CA LEU A 28 9.62 8.29 6.56
C LEU A 28 9.83 8.61 8.05
N SER A 29 8.75 8.84 8.80
CA SER A 29 8.80 9.15 10.23
C SER A 29 9.13 7.91 11.07
N GLU A 30 8.47 6.79 10.80
CA GLU A 30 8.64 5.55 11.56
C GLU A 30 9.88 4.77 11.12
N LYS A 31 10.32 4.96 9.86
CA LYS A 31 11.42 4.22 9.21
C LYS A 31 11.27 2.69 9.32
N GLN A 32 10.02 2.23 9.34
CA GLN A 32 9.62 0.82 9.40
C GLN A 32 8.14 0.71 9.03
N GLY A 33 7.67 -0.52 8.82
CA GLY A 33 6.26 -0.79 8.54
C GLY A 33 5.93 -0.84 7.06
N GLN A 34 4.64 -0.96 6.81
CA GLN A 34 4.05 -0.97 5.48
C GLN A 34 2.69 -0.26 5.48
N VAL A 35 2.26 0.14 4.30
CA VAL A 35 0.91 0.64 4.03
C VAL A 35 0.37 -0.16 2.85
N ALA A 36 -0.49 -1.13 3.15
CA ALA A 36 -1.20 -1.88 2.13
C ALA A 36 -2.14 -0.94 1.35
N GLY A 37 -2.10 -1.01 0.02
CA GLY A 37 -2.92 -0.16 -0.85
C GLY A 37 -2.67 1.34 -0.67
N ALA A 38 -1.42 1.77 -0.45
CA ALA A 38 -1.07 3.19 -0.40
C ALA A 38 -1.40 3.93 -1.72
N PHE A 39 -1.30 3.23 -2.85
CA PHE A 39 -1.66 3.76 -4.16
C PHE A 39 -2.61 2.82 -4.90
N TYR A 40 -3.34 3.36 -5.87
CA TYR A 40 -4.23 2.61 -6.74
C TYR A 40 -3.96 2.97 -8.20
N LYS A 41 -4.01 1.97 -9.09
CA LYS A 41 -3.92 2.16 -10.54
C LYS A 41 -4.87 1.19 -11.24
N GLU A 42 -5.69 1.69 -12.17
CA GLU A 42 -6.75 0.89 -12.82
C GLU A 42 -6.26 -0.44 -13.43
N ASN A 43 -5.06 -0.47 -14.02
CA ASN A 43 -4.49 -1.67 -14.66
C ASN A 43 -3.62 -2.54 -13.73
N LEU A 44 -3.35 -2.08 -12.50
CA LEU A 44 -2.49 -2.79 -11.54
C LEU A 44 -3.25 -3.18 -10.25
N GLY A 45 -4.29 -2.44 -9.88
CA GLY A 45 -4.98 -2.57 -8.60
C GLY A 45 -4.30 -1.78 -7.49
N ASP A 46 -4.39 -2.31 -6.28
CA ASP A 46 -3.79 -1.74 -5.08
C ASP A 46 -2.28 -1.99 -5.05
N ILE A 47 -1.54 -0.93 -4.73
CA ILE A 47 -0.09 -0.92 -4.63
C ILE A 47 0.27 -0.64 -3.19
N ASP A 48 0.98 -1.58 -2.60
CA ASP A 48 1.50 -1.49 -1.24
C ASP A 48 2.80 -0.67 -1.24
N LEU A 49 2.89 0.25 -0.30
CA LEU A 49 4.12 0.98 -0.02
C LEU A 49 4.76 0.40 1.24
N VAL A 50 6.01 -0.07 1.13
CA VAL A 50 6.75 -0.62 2.27
C VAL A 50 7.97 0.24 2.55
N TRP A 51 8.35 0.38 3.82
CA TRP A 51 9.63 1.00 4.15
C TRP A 51 10.79 0.21 3.52
N GLY A 52 10.75 -1.12 3.66
CA GLY A 52 11.69 -2.04 3.02
C GLY A 52 13.07 -2.04 3.69
N ASN A 53 14.12 -2.19 2.87
CA ASN A 53 15.51 -2.30 3.31
C ASN A 53 16.46 -1.69 2.24
N GLU A 54 17.76 -1.95 2.35
CA GLU A 54 18.77 -1.46 1.40
C GLU A 54 18.64 -2.01 -0.03
N LYS A 55 17.83 -3.06 -0.24
CA LYS A 55 17.66 -3.73 -1.53
C LYS A 55 16.32 -3.40 -2.21
N PHE A 56 15.29 -3.02 -1.47
CA PHE A 56 13.97 -2.66 -2.01
C PHE A 56 13.16 -1.77 -1.07
N GLY A 57 12.10 -1.17 -1.60
CA GLY A 57 11.16 -0.34 -0.83
C GLY A 57 11.58 1.13 -0.76
N LEU A 58 10.91 1.89 0.10
CA LEU A 58 11.12 3.33 0.22
C LEU A 58 12.55 3.68 0.69
N GLN A 59 13.11 2.88 1.60
CA GLN A 59 14.48 3.05 2.09
C GLN A 59 15.50 2.96 0.94
N HIS A 60 15.42 1.91 0.12
CA HIS A 60 16.30 1.73 -1.03
C HIS A 60 16.21 2.91 -2.01
N ILE A 61 14.99 3.34 -2.35
CA ILE A 61 14.79 4.47 -3.26
C ILE A 61 15.41 5.74 -2.68
N LEU A 62 15.11 6.06 -1.42
CA LEU A 62 15.64 7.24 -0.75
C LEU A 62 17.16 7.23 -0.74
N GLU A 63 17.79 6.10 -0.38
CA GLU A 63 19.25 5.98 -0.31
C GLU A 63 19.91 6.18 -1.69
N GLN A 64 19.37 5.54 -2.73
CA GLN A 64 19.90 5.69 -4.10
C GLN A 64 19.78 7.13 -4.59
N ARG A 65 18.67 7.83 -4.29
CA ARG A 65 18.46 9.23 -4.70
C ARG A 65 19.32 10.20 -3.90
N THR A 66 19.52 9.96 -2.61
CA THR A 66 20.43 10.75 -1.78
C THR A 66 21.86 10.65 -2.29
N LYS A 67 22.33 9.45 -2.70
CA LYS A 67 23.66 9.26 -3.30
C LYS A 67 23.81 9.97 -4.64
N GLN A 68 22.74 10.07 -5.44
CA GLN A 68 22.78 10.69 -6.76
C GLN A 68 22.76 12.22 -6.72
N TRP A 69 21.86 12.82 -5.93
CA TRP A 69 21.58 14.25 -6.01
C TRP A 69 21.57 14.98 -4.65
N GLY A 70 21.81 14.28 -3.55
CA GLY A 70 21.74 14.81 -2.19
C GLY A 70 20.36 14.64 -1.54
N GLU A 71 20.34 14.70 -0.21
CA GLU A 71 19.18 14.38 0.63
C GLU A 71 17.94 15.24 0.32
N GLN A 72 18.12 16.56 0.18
CA GLN A 72 17.01 17.48 -0.07
C GLN A 72 16.28 17.17 -1.38
N LYS A 73 17.03 16.84 -2.44
CA LYS A 73 16.45 16.48 -3.74
C LYS A 73 15.79 15.10 -3.70
N ALA A 74 16.36 14.17 -2.94
CA ALA A 74 15.77 12.86 -2.72
C ALA A 74 14.42 12.97 -1.99
N LEU A 75 14.32 13.78 -0.94
CA LEU A 75 13.07 14.01 -0.21
C LEU A 75 12.00 14.64 -1.10
N ASN A 76 12.34 15.69 -1.86
CA ASN A 76 11.40 16.30 -2.82
C ASN A 76 10.92 15.27 -3.86
N PHE A 77 11.83 14.40 -4.33
CA PHE A 77 11.49 13.35 -5.28
C PHE A 77 10.52 12.30 -4.67
N ILE A 78 10.75 11.93 -3.42
CA ILE A 78 9.86 11.03 -2.69
C ILE A 78 8.47 11.67 -2.49
N ASP A 79 8.39 12.97 -2.22
CA ASP A 79 7.11 13.69 -2.15
C ASP A 79 6.36 13.75 -3.50
N GLU A 80 7.09 13.66 -4.63
CA GLU A 80 6.54 13.60 -5.98
C GLU A 80 6.12 12.20 -6.45
N LEU A 81 6.48 11.12 -5.71
CA LEU A 81 6.11 9.74 -6.03
C LEU A 81 4.63 9.55 -6.40
N PRO A 82 3.65 10.12 -5.66
CA PRO A 82 2.24 9.98 -6.01
C PRO A 82 1.93 10.49 -7.43
N SER A 83 2.53 11.61 -7.82
CA SER A 83 2.37 12.18 -9.16
C SER A 83 3.03 11.31 -10.22
N ILE A 84 4.25 10.81 -9.94
CA ILE A 84 5.01 9.94 -10.84
C ILE A 84 4.24 8.64 -11.09
N ILE A 85 3.72 7.99 -10.04
CA ILE A 85 2.93 6.75 -10.15
C ILE A 85 1.66 6.98 -10.98
N ASN A 86 0.99 8.13 -10.79
CA ASN A 86 -0.20 8.48 -11.55
C ASN A 86 0.12 8.70 -13.05
N GLN A 87 1.21 9.40 -13.36
CA GLN A 87 1.62 9.66 -14.75
C GLN A 87 2.24 8.45 -15.45
N ALA A 88 2.82 7.51 -14.70
CA ALA A 88 3.51 6.38 -15.28
C ALA A 88 2.56 5.48 -16.08
N LYS A 89 3.02 5.05 -17.26
CA LYS A 89 2.28 4.18 -18.16
C LYS A 89 2.79 2.76 -18.03
N PHE A 90 1.89 1.79 -18.09
CA PHE A 90 2.26 0.37 -18.13
C PHE A 90 3.21 0.13 -19.32
N PHE A 91 4.31 -0.57 -19.07
CA PHE A 91 5.28 -0.94 -20.10
C PHE A 91 5.22 -2.44 -20.39
N ARG A 92 5.47 -3.26 -19.35
CA ARG A 92 5.48 -4.72 -19.46
C ARG A 92 5.34 -5.36 -18.09
N GLU A 93 4.97 -6.63 -18.11
CA GLU A 93 5.02 -7.52 -16.96
C GLU A 93 5.91 -8.72 -17.31
N TYR A 94 6.79 -9.12 -16.38
CA TYR A 94 7.67 -10.27 -16.54
C TYR A 94 8.09 -10.82 -15.16
N GLU A 95 8.19 -12.14 -15.02
CA GLU A 95 8.69 -12.80 -13.80
C GLU A 95 8.06 -12.29 -12.48
N GLY A 96 6.75 -12.02 -12.50
CA GLY A 96 6.05 -11.47 -11.33
C GLY A 96 6.44 -10.03 -10.99
N LYS A 97 6.95 -9.26 -11.94
CA LYS A 97 7.25 -7.83 -11.81
C LYS A 97 6.54 -7.05 -12.91
N VAL A 98 6.05 -5.87 -12.56
CA VAL A 98 5.42 -4.94 -13.49
C VAL A 98 6.26 -3.68 -13.58
N GLU A 99 6.61 -3.29 -14.80
CA GLU A 99 7.28 -2.03 -15.08
C GLU A 99 6.27 -0.99 -15.56
N PHE A 100 6.25 0.15 -14.88
CA PHE A 100 5.64 1.37 -15.38
C PHE A 100 6.74 2.36 -15.75
N ILE A 101 6.53 3.14 -16.81
CA ILE A 101 7.50 4.13 -17.27
C ILE A 101 6.87 5.51 -17.38
N THR A 102 7.61 6.51 -16.93
CA THR A 102 7.45 7.92 -17.32
C THR A 102 8.48 8.25 -18.40
N ASP A 103 8.52 9.49 -18.85
CA ASP A 103 9.53 10.03 -19.76
C ASP A 103 10.96 9.98 -19.17
N LYS A 104 11.10 9.99 -17.85
CA LYS A 104 12.38 10.04 -17.13
C LYS A 104 12.66 8.83 -16.24
N GLU A 105 11.62 8.15 -15.75
CA GLU A 105 11.77 7.12 -14.74
C GLU A 105 11.10 5.80 -15.14
N THR A 106 11.64 4.70 -14.61
CA THR A 106 11.02 3.37 -14.65
C THR A 106 10.71 2.94 -13.24
N LEU A 107 9.44 2.71 -12.94
CA LEU A 107 8.94 2.18 -11.68
C LEU A 107 8.82 0.67 -11.82
N VAL A 108 9.43 -0.06 -10.89
CA VAL A 108 9.39 -1.52 -10.85
C VAL A 108 8.58 -1.94 -9.64
N PHE A 109 7.46 -2.61 -9.90
CA PHE A 109 6.61 -3.20 -8.88
C PHE A 109 6.79 -4.71 -8.87
N ALA A 110 7.01 -5.31 -7.71
CA ALA A 110 7.04 -6.76 -7.58
C ALA A 110 5.67 -7.25 -7.09
N LYS A 111 5.10 -8.24 -7.77
CA LYS A 111 3.89 -8.94 -7.36
C LYS A 111 4.18 -9.71 -6.08
N ARG A 112 3.43 -9.42 -5.02
CA ARG A 112 3.52 -10.13 -3.75
C ARG A 112 2.47 -11.22 -3.67
N ASN A 113 1.22 -10.89 -4.01
CA ASN A 113 0.07 -11.77 -4.08
C ASN A 113 -0.84 -11.38 -5.26
N ASP A 114 -1.96 -12.07 -5.47
CA ASP A 114 -2.83 -11.89 -6.64
C ASP A 114 -3.41 -10.48 -6.84
N ARG A 115 -3.35 -9.60 -5.83
CA ARG A 115 -3.84 -8.22 -5.91
C ARG A 115 -2.96 -7.16 -5.23
N HIS A 116 -1.75 -7.53 -4.82
CA HIS A 116 -0.86 -6.64 -4.08
C HIS A 116 0.51 -6.55 -4.75
N PHE A 117 0.93 -5.32 -5.01
CA PHE A 117 2.19 -4.99 -5.65
C PHE A 117 3.04 -4.10 -4.76
N VAL A 118 4.31 -4.43 -4.59
CA VAL A 118 5.25 -3.64 -3.78
C VAL A 118 6.11 -2.80 -4.70
N LEU A 119 6.19 -1.48 -4.45
CA LEU A 119 7.15 -0.62 -5.13
C LEU A 119 8.57 -1.01 -4.69
N THR A 120 9.34 -1.62 -5.59
CA THR A 120 10.67 -2.16 -5.26
C THR A 120 11.80 -1.23 -5.66
N ALA A 121 11.69 -0.58 -6.82
CA ALA A 121 12.74 0.29 -7.33
C ALA A 121 12.18 1.37 -8.25
N LEU A 122 12.94 2.47 -8.34
CA LEU A 122 12.67 3.56 -9.26
C LEU A 122 13.97 3.96 -9.95
N ILE A 123 14.09 3.62 -11.24
CA ILE A 123 15.33 3.73 -12.02
C ILE A 123 15.25 4.94 -12.95
N ASP A 124 16.25 5.81 -12.90
CA ASP A 124 16.38 6.92 -13.85
C ASP A 124 16.79 6.39 -15.23
N LYS A 125 15.90 6.52 -16.22
CA LYS A 125 16.12 6.12 -17.60
C LYS A 125 15.40 7.08 -18.53
N ARG A 126 16.13 7.65 -19.49
CA ARG A 126 15.53 8.40 -20.61
C ARG A 126 14.67 7.46 -21.47
N ASN A 127 13.38 7.43 -21.19
CA ASN A 127 12.44 6.44 -21.72
C ASN A 127 11.72 6.89 -23.00
N LYS A 128 12.07 8.04 -23.60
CA LYS A 128 11.43 8.59 -24.81
C LYS A 128 11.28 7.57 -25.95
N LYS A 129 12.27 6.70 -26.17
CA LYS A 129 12.20 5.63 -27.20
C LYS A 129 11.30 4.45 -26.80
N ARG A 130 11.26 4.10 -25.50
CA ARG A 130 10.45 3.00 -24.93
C ARG A 130 8.96 3.36 -24.87
N MET A 131 8.65 4.64 -24.65
CA MET A 131 7.28 5.20 -24.68
C MET A 131 6.67 5.25 -26.09
N GLY A 132 7.51 5.26 -27.14
CA GLY A 132 7.04 5.17 -28.52
C GLY A 132 6.61 3.76 -28.91
N THR A 133 7.27 2.74 -28.33
CA THR A 133 7.00 1.31 -28.60
C THR A 133 5.72 0.82 -27.92
N THR A 134 5.24 1.48 -26.86
CA THR A 134 3.96 1.15 -26.20
C THR A 134 2.72 1.70 -26.91
N GLN A 135 2.88 2.56 -27.93
CA GLN A 135 1.75 3.07 -28.74
C GLN A 135 1.50 2.28 -30.03
N THR A 136 2.42 1.40 -30.43
CA THR A 136 2.20 0.46 -31.53
C THR A 136 1.76 -0.88 -30.96
N GLY A 137 0.45 -1.07 -30.83
CA GLY A 137 -0.15 -2.36 -30.54
C GLY A 137 0.06 -3.34 -31.69
N VAL A 138 1.26 -3.90 -31.80
CA VAL A 138 1.51 -5.14 -32.54
C VAL A 138 2.62 -5.88 -31.79
N ALA A 139 2.29 -7.05 -31.26
CA ALA A 139 3.27 -8.03 -30.83
C ALA A 139 4.14 -8.41 -32.04
N GLY A 140 5.29 -7.76 -32.18
CA GLY A 140 6.27 -8.04 -33.22
C GLY A 140 7.43 -8.82 -32.63
N SER A 141 7.37 -10.14 -32.74
CA SER A 141 8.54 -11.02 -32.61
C SER A 141 9.66 -10.52 -33.52
N PHE A 142 10.89 -10.57 -33.01
CA PHE A 142 12.11 -10.28 -33.75
C PHE A 142 12.22 -11.18 -34.97
N THR A 143 12.20 -10.60 -36.17
CA THR A 143 13.00 -11.05 -37.32
C THR A 143 13.32 -9.85 -38.22
N ASP A 144 14.61 -9.66 -38.44
CA ASP A 144 15.24 -8.74 -39.38
C ASP A 144 14.94 -9.21 -40.82
N GLU A 145 14.05 -8.55 -41.56
CA GLU A 145 14.13 -8.49 -43.03
C GLU A 145 13.19 -7.44 -43.65
N THR A 146 13.67 -6.96 -44.79
CA THR A 146 13.34 -5.79 -45.60
C THR A 146 11.96 -5.72 -46.28
N LEU A 147 11.51 -4.47 -46.50
CA LEU A 147 10.66 -3.93 -47.59
C LEU A 147 9.11 -3.94 -47.52
N ALA A 148 8.61 -2.77 -47.96
CA ALA A 148 7.39 -2.51 -48.75
C ALA A 148 6.19 -1.86 -48.03
N LEU A 149 6.00 -0.59 -48.39
CA LEU A 149 4.79 0.22 -48.24
C LEU A 149 3.59 -0.42 -48.96
N LYS A 150 2.44 -0.50 -48.28
CA LYS A 150 1.08 -0.25 -48.84
C LYS A 150 0.02 -0.18 -47.72
N PRO A 151 -0.91 0.79 -47.74
CA PRO A 151 -2.00 0.92 -46.76
C PRO A 151 -3.30 0.27 -47.26
N LEU A 152 -4.34 0.29 -46.40
CA LEU A 152 -5.74 -0.22 -46.52
C LEU A 152 -5.97 -1.54 -45.75
N SER A 153 -7.05 -1.77 -45.01
CA SER A 153 -8.31 -1.06 -44.79
C SER A 153 -8.98 -1.66 -43.55
N SER A 154 -9.91 -0.90 -42.97
CA SER A 154 -10.90 -1.27 -41.97
C SER A 154 -11.52 -2.66 -42.14
N ASN A 155 -11.78 -3.35 -41.03
CA ASN A 155 -13.07 -4.00 -40.76
C ASN A 155 -13.22 -4.39 -39.29
N ILE A 156 -14.17 -3.74 -38.63
CA ILE A 156 -14.84 -4.20 -37.41
C ILE A 156 -15.76 -5.36 -37.79
N PRO A 157 -15.89 -6.39 -36.95
CA PRO A 157 -17.24 -6.81 -36.60
C PRO A 157 -17.41 -7.07 -35.10
N ASN A 158 -18.40 -6.38 -34.51
CA ASN A 158 -19.13 -6.82 -33.31
C ASN A 158 -20.05 -7.99 -33.69
N ASN A 159 -20.24 -9.00 -32.81
CA ASN A 159 -21.55 -9.57 -32.41
C ASN A 159 -21.43 -10.78 -31.44
N SER A 160 -21.99 -10.57 -30.24
CA SER A 160 -22.77 -11.40 -29.27
C SER A 160 -22.34 -12.77 -28.71
N THR A 161 -22.21 -12.77 -27.37
CA THR A 161 -23.09 -13.37 -26.34
C THR A 161 -23.74 -14.76 -26.53
N THR A 162 -23.42 -15.70 -25.62
CA THR A 162 -24.38 -16.46 -24.76
C THR A 162 -23.63 -17.21 -23.63
N PRO A 163 -24.30 -17.72 -22.57
CA PRO A 163 -23.95 -17.39 -21.18
C PRO A 163 -23.43 -18.59 -20.36
N ALA A 164 -22.52 -18.34 -19.41
CA ALA A 164 -22.16 -19.31 -18.38
C ALA A 164 -22.37 -18.69 -16.98
N LYS A 165 -23.24 -19.35 -16.22
CA LYS A 165 -23.59 -19.09 -14.83
C LYS A 165 -22.36 -19.34 -13.95
N ILE A 166 -21.91 -18.33 -13.20
CA ILE A 166 -20.97 -18.52 -12.08
C ILE A 166 -21.50 -17.71 -10.90
N ASN A 167 -21.99 -18.41 -9.88
CA ASN A 167 -22.32 -17.85 -8.58
C ASN A 167 -21.02 -17.46 -7.84
N GLN A 168 -20.37 -16.38 -8.26
CA GLN A 168 -19.30 -15.74 -7.47
C GLN A 168 -19.76 -14.33 -7.10
N PRO A 169 -19.68 -13.94 -5.81
CA PRO A 169 -20.04 -12.60 -5.39
C PRO A 169 -19.19 -11.60 -6.16
N SER A 170 -19.83 -10.54 -6.65
CA SER A 170 -19.14 -9.54 -7.45
C SER A 170 -17.97 -8.94 -6.65
N PRO A 171 -16.90 -8.45 -7.30
CA PRO A 171 -15.81 -7.75 -6.62
C PRO A 171 -16.28 -6.60 -5.71
N LEU A 172 -17.44 -6.00 -6.04
CA LEU A 172 -18.13 -5.00 -5.22
C LEU A 172 -18.72 -5.59 -3.94
N GLU A 173 -19.37 -6.75 -3.98
CA GLU A 173 -19.89 -7.43 -2.78
C GLU A 173 -18.77 -7.90 -1.85
N LEU A 174 -17.64 -8.35 -2.42
CA LEU A 174 -16.49 -8.75 -1.62
C LEU A 174 -15.84 -7.54 -0.92
N ALA A 175 -15.73 -6.41 -1.64
CA ALA A 175 -15.24 -5.16 -1.06
C ALA A 175 -16.16 -4.62 0.04
N LEU A 176 -17.48 -4.72 -0.14
CA LEU A 176 -18.46 -4.32 0.87
C LEU A 176 -18.37 -5.21 2.12
N LYS A 177 -18.27 -6.53 1.96
CA LYS A 177 -18.08 -7.46 3.10
C LYS A 177 -16.77 -7.19 3.85
N HIS A 178 -15.66 -6.99 3.14
CA HIS A 178 -14.38 -6.69 3.79
C HIS A 178 -14.42 -5.33 4.51
N LYS A 179 -15.10 -4.33 3.93
CA LYS A 179 -15.31 -3.03 4.58
C LYS A 179 -16.17 -3.15 5.84
N GLU A 180 -17.27 -3.91 5.80
CA GLU A 180 -18.12 -4.18 6.97
C GLU A 180 -17.38 -4.94 8.05
N GLN A 181 -16.57 -5.94 7.67
CA GLN A 181 -15.79 -6.73 8.62
C GLN A 181 -14.70 -5.88 9.29
N ALA A 182 -13.96 -5.07 8.52
CA ALA A 182 -12.97 -4.14 9.06
C ALA A 182 -13.59 -3.09 9.98
N LEU A 183 -14.79 -2.58 9.64
CA LEU A 183 -15.51 -1.64 10.49
C LEU A 183 -15.95 -2.31 11.81
N LYS A 184 -16.40 -3.57 11.76
CA LYS A 184 -16.82 -4.32 12.93
C LYS A 184 -15.65 -4.68 13.84
N GLU A 185 -14.52 -5.10 13.27
CA GLU A 185 -13.29 -5.35 14.03
C GLU A 185 -12.74 -4.08 14.68
N ALA A 186 -12.83 -2.93 13.99
CA ALA A 186 -12.47 -1.63 14.56
C ALA A 186 -13.40 -1.25 15.73
N GLN A 187 -14.72 -1.45 15.58
CA GLN A 187 -15.69 -1.21 16.63
C GLN A 187 -15.49 -2.13 17.84
N ASP A 188 -15.24 -3.41 17.62
CA ASP A 188 -14.98 -4.39 18.69
C ASP A 188 -13.68 -4.05 19.45
N LYS A 189 -12.63 -3.59 18.75
CA LYS A 189 -11.40 -3.11 19.39
C LYS A 189 -11.65 -1.88 20.25
N ILE A 190 -12.40 -0.90 19.74
CA ILE A 190 -12.75 0.31 20.50
C ILE A 190 -13.61 -0.03 21.72
N GLN A 191 -14.58 -0.94 21.59
CA GLN A 191 -15.40 -1.40 22.72
C GLN A 191 -14.57 -2.16 23.76
N ALA A 192 -13.67 -3.06 23.34
CA ALA A 192 -12.79 -3.78 24.24
C ALA A 192 -11.87 -2.82 25.01
N GLU A 193 -11.34 -1.79 24.36
CA GLU A 193 -10.49 -0.77 24.99
C GLU A 193 -11.29 0.11 25.98
N GLN A 194 -12.52 0.51 25.63
CA GLN A 194 -13.40 1.22 26.56
C GLN A 194 -13.75 0.37 27.79
N LEU A 195 -14.04 -0.92 27.60
CA LEU A 195 -14.33 -1.83 28.71
C LEU A 195 -13.12 -2.03 29.62
N ALA A 196 -11.93 -2.19 29.03
CA ALA A 196 -10.68 -2.29 29.78
C ALA A 196 -10.37 -1.00 30.55
N MET A 197 -10.64 0.17 29.96
CA MET A 197 -10.48 1.46 30.62
C MET A 197 -11.45 1.61 31.80
N GLN A 198 -12.72 1.19 31.65
CA GLN A 198 -13.70 1.19 32.73
C GLN A 198 -13.29 0.29 33.89
N ALA A 199 -12.85 -0.95 33.61
CA ALA A 199 -12.40 -1.89 34.62
C ALA A 199 -11.20 -1.34 35.41
N ARG A 200 -10.25 -0.69 34.72
CA ARG A 200 -9.09 -0.06 35.38
C ARG A 200 -9.49 1.13 36.26
N LEU A 201 -10.54 1.85 35.86
CA LEU A 201 -11.06 2.99 36.61
C LEU A 201 -11.81 2.53 37.87
N GLU A 202 -12.54 1.42 37.80
CA GLU A 202 -13.12 0.76 38.98
C GLU A 202 -12.05 0.22 39.93
N GLU A 203 -10.99 -0.39 39.41
CA GLU A 203 -9.87 -0.88 40.23
C GLU A 203 -9.18 0.28 40.98
N LEU A 204 -8.98 1.42 40.32
CA LEU A 204 -8.45 2.62 40.95
C LEU A 204 -9.37 3.17 42.03
N LYS A 205 -10.68 3.21 41.77
CA LYS A 205 -11.67 3.62 42.79
C LYS A 205 -11.66 2.68 43.99
N ALA A 206 -11.59 1.37 43.78
CA ALA A 206 -11.53 0.38 44.85
C ALA A 206 -10.25 0.52 45.68
N LYS A 207 -9.08 0.74 45.04
CA LYS A 207 -7.82 1.03 45.72
C LYS A 207 -7.85 2.34 46.51
N GLN A 208 -8.51 3.36 45.97
CA GLN A 208 -8.64 4.64 46.67
C GLN A 208 -9.55 4.51 47.89
N ALA A 209 -10.68 3.81 47.77
CA ALA A 209 -11.59 3.54 48.88
C ALA A 209 -10.94 2.69 49.98
N SER A 210 -10.15 1.67 49.62
CA SER A 210 -9.44 0.85 50.62
C SER A 210 -8.35 1.63 51.35
N MET A 211 -7.58 2.48 50.66
CA MET A 211 -6.64 3.39 51.31
C MET A 211 -7.34 4.39 52.24
N GLN A 212 -8.50 4.90 51.82
CA GLN A 212 -9.27 5.85 52.63
C GLN A 212 -9.85 5.18 53.89
N ALA A 213 -10.39 3.96 53.76
CA ALA A 213 -10.84 3.17 54.91
C ALA A 213 -9.69 2.81 55.86
N GLN A 214 -8.49 2.50 55.35
CA GLN A 214 -7.30 2.29 56.17
C GLN A 214 -6.89 3.57 56.93
N LYS A 215 -6.96 4.73 56.27
CA LYS A 215 -6.66 6.02 56.89
C LYS A 215 -7.67 6.37 58.00
N GLU A 216 -8.95 6.11 57.78
CA GLU A 216 -10.01 6.33 58.77
C GLU A 216 -9.89 5.37 59.96
N ALA A 217 -9.53 4.10 59.73
CA ALA A 217 -9.25 3.14 60.80
C ALA A 217 -8.05 3.55 61.65
N LEU A 218 -6.98 4.09 61.02
CA LEU A 218 -5.80 4.57 61.73
C LEU A 218 -6.11 5.81 62.60
N ASN A 219 -6.93 6.73 62.09
CA ASN A 219 -7.36 7.92 62.83
C ASN A 219 -8.34 7.58 63.98
N GLY A 220 -9.16 6.53 63.83
CA GLY A 220 -10.07 6.07 64.88
C GLY A 220 -9.37 5.44 66.09
N LEU A 221 -8.18 4.86 65.92
CA LEU A 221 -7.37 4.33 67.04
C LEU A 221 -6.71 5.44 67.89
N SER A 222 -6.45 6.61 67.32
CA SER A 222 -5.81 7.74 68.03
C SER A 222 -6.77 8.58 68.87
N ALA A 223 -8.09 8.33 68.80
CA ALA A 223 -9.10 9.12 69.50
C ALA A 223 -9.59 8.47 70.82
N ASN A 224 -9.04 7.32 71.21
CA ASN A 224 -9.40 6.57 72.43
C ASN A 224 -8.26 6.47 73.47
N GLU A 225 -7.18 7.25 73.33
CA GLU A 225 -6.21 7.55 74.41
C GLU A 225 -6.47 8.94 74.99
#